data_AF-A0A7X9XR24-F1
#
_entry.id   AF-A0A7X9XR24-F1
#
_cell.length_a   1.000
_cell.length_b   1.000
_cell.length_c   1.000
_cell.angle_alpha   90.00
_cell.angle_beta   90.00
_cell.angle_gamma   90.00
#
_symmetry.space_group_name_H-M   'P 1'
#
loop_
_entity.id
_entity.type
_entity.pdbx_description
1 polymer ?
#
loop_
_entity_poly.entity_id
_entity_poly.type
_entity_poly.pdbx_seq_one_letter_code
_entity_poly.pdbx_strand_id
1 'polypeptide(L)'
;MRINTMALVTKVEAKKTKDNSDYILLSILDLSSGDNFQITSKELEHMKLSPMTKYNVTLNLSSSKYGLKLDLEEVGEGLGSI
;
A
#
# COMPACT_ATOMS: atom_id res chain seq x y z
N MET A 1 10.20 8.21 7.73
CA MET A 1 9.65 7.78 9.03
C MET A 1 8.97 6.46 8.78
N ARG A 2 9.40 5.39 9.47
CA ARG A 2 8.77 4.08 9.36
C ARG A 2 7.62 3.98 10.34
N ILE A 3 6.49 3.46 9.88
CA ILE A 3 5.25 3.32 10.63
C ILE A 3 4.78 1.88 10.46
N ASN A 4 4.78 1.12 11.55
CA ASN A 4 4.25 -0.23 11.56
C ASN A 4 2.80 -0.16 12.00
N THR A 5 1.89 -0.63 11.15
CA THR A 5 0.46 -0.64 11.46
C THR A 5 -0.21 -1.87 10.87
N MET A 6 -1.44 -2.14 11.32
CA MET A 6 -2.32 -3.09 10.67
C MET A 6 -3.19 -2.35 9.67
N ALA A 7 -3.19 -2.82 8.42
CA ALA A 7 -3.98 -2.22 7.36
C ALA A 7 -4.88 -3.25 6.68
N LEU A 8 -6.09 -2.83 6.32
CA LEU A 8 -6.97 -3.57 5.42
C LEU A 8 -6.65 -3.13 3.99
N VAL A 9 -6.23 -4.06 3.13
CA VAL A 9 -6.11 -3.79 1.70
C VAL A 9 -7.53 -3.75 1.13
N THR A 10 -7.99 -2.58 0.68
CA THR A 10 -9.35 -2.41 0.16
C THR A 10 -9.39 -2.55 -1.35
N LYS A 11 -8.29 -2.27 -2.05
CA LYS A 11 -8.20 -2.39 -3.51
C LYS A 11 -6.76 -2.59 -3.98
N VAL A 12 -6.60 -3.37 -5.04
CA VAL A 12 -5.33 -3.57 -5.76
C VAL A 12 -5.60 -3.42 -7.25
N GLU A 13 -4.94 -2.47 -7.92
CA GLU A 13 -5.11 -2.22 -9.36
C GLU A 13 -3.76 -2.16 -10.07
N ALA A 14 -3.58 -2.97 -11.11
CA ALA A 14 -2.46 -2.80 -12.05
C ALA A 14 -2.76 -1.64 -13.00
N LYS A 15 -1.77 -0.76 -13.19
CA LYS A 15 -1.83 0.40 -14.08
C LYS A 15 -0.52 0.54 -14.86
N LYS A 16 -0.57 1.35 -15.92
CA LYS A 16 0.59 1.69 -16.74
C LYS A 16 0.86 3.18 -16.69
N THR A 17 2.13 3.54 -16.59
CA THR A 17 2.58 4.92 -16.75
C THR A 17 2.49 5.35 -18.22
N LYS A 18 2.71 6.65 -18.50
CA LYS A 18 2.69 7.17 -19.88
C LYS A 18 3.80 6.58 -20.75
N ASP A 19 4.91 6.17 -20.14
CA ASP A 19 6.05 5.45 -20.73
C ASP A 19 5.83 3.92 -20.78
N ASN A 20 4.62 3.43 -20.50
CA ASN A 20 4.22 2.03 -20.58
C ASN A 20 4.83 1.10 -19.50
N SER A 21 5.44 1.68 -18.46
CA SER A 21 5.94 0.96 -17.30
C SER A 21 4.80 0.57 -16.36
N ASP A 22 4.81 -0.67 -15.86
CA ASP A 22 3.79 -1.17 -14.95
C ASP A 22 3.97 -0.62 -13.52
N TYR A 23 2.85 -0.33 -12.87
CA TYR A 23 2.77 0.01 -11.45
C TYR A 23 1.46 -0.49 -10.85
N ILE A 24 1.42 -0.57 -9.53
CA ILE A 24 0.23 -0.95 -8.78
C ILE A 24 -0.27 0.25 -8.00
N LEU A 25 -1.58 0.47 -8.05
CA LEU A 25 -2.28 1.35 -7.15
C LEU A 25 -2.94 0.52 -6.04
N LEU A 26 -2.46 0.70 -4.82
CA LEU A 26 -2.98 0.04 -3.62
C LEU A 26 -3.82 1.05 -2.84
N SER A 27 -5.04 0.67 -2.50
CA SER A 27 -5.84 1.38 -1.50
C SER A 27 -5.82 0.59 -0.21
N ILE A 28 -5.44 1.25 0.88
CA ILE A 28 -5.40 0.65 2.21
C ILE A 28 -6.16 1.51 3.21
N LEU A 29 -6.78 0.86 4.19
CA LEU A 29 -7.36 1.49 5.38
C LEU A 29 -6.46 1.15 6.57
N ASP A 30 -5.87 2.16 7.20
CA ASP A 30 -5.18 1.98 8.47
C ASP A 30 -6.21 1.72 9.58
N LEU A 31 -6.14 0.54 10.18
CA LEU A 31 -7.12 0.11 11.18
C LEU A 31 -6.91 0.78 12.54
N SER A 32 -5.76 1.45 12.76
CA SER A 32 -5.48 2.18 14.00
C SER A 32 -6.11 3.57 14.01
N SER A 33 -6.05 4.28 12.88
CA SER A 33 -6.51 5.67 12.73
C SER A 33 -7.87 5.79 12.04
N GLY A 34 -8.24 4.80 11.20
CA GLY A 34 -9.38 4.88 10.30
C GLY A 34 -9.09 5.65 9.00
N ASP A 35 -7.84 6.08 8.79
CA ASP A 35 -7.44 6.82 7.60
C ASP A 35 -7.29 5.91 6.38
N ASN A 36 -7.65 6.44 5.21
CA ASN A 36 -7.48 5.75 3.94
C ASN A 36 -6.30 6.33 3.17
N PHE A 37 -5.43 5.44 2.68
CA PHE A 37 -4.26 5.81 1.91
C PHE A 37 -4.30 5.16 0.54
N GLN A 38 -3.85 5.91 -0.47
CA GLN A 38 -3.59 5.39 -1.80
C GLN A 38 -2.08 5.41 -2.06
N ILE A 39 -1.51 4.23 -2.28
CA ILE A 39 -0.08 4.01 -2.42
C ILE A 39 0.20 3.58 -3.86
N THR A 40 1.11 4.29 -4.51
CA THR A 40 1.64 3.89 -5.81
C THR A 40 2.87 3.01 -5.59
N SER A 41 2.77 1.72 -5.87
CA SER A 41 3.85 0.75 -5.74
C SER A 41 4.43 0.39 -7.10
N LYS A 42 5.76 0.33 -7.20
CA LYS A 42 6.46 -0.29 -8.34
C LYS A 42 6.78 -1.77 -8.08
N GLU A 43 6.64 -2.22 -6.85
CA GLU A 43 6.80 -3.63 -6.50
C GLU A 43 5.59 -4.41 -7.00
N LEU A 44 5.82 -5.27 -8.00
CA LEU A 44 4.78 -6.04 -8.67
C LEU A 44 4.27 -7.20 -7.80
N GLU A 45 5.06 -7.65 -6.83
CA GLU A 45 4.65 -8.69 -5.88
C GLU A 45 3.42 -8.26 -5.06
N HIS A 46 3.23 -6.96 -4.85
CA HIS A 46 2.03 -6.45 -4.17
C HIS A 46 0.73 -6.72 -4.94
N MET A 47 0.77 -7.21 -6.19
CA MET A 47 -0.44 -7.69 -6.90
C MET A 47 -1.04 -8.93 -6.22
N LYS A 48 -0.25 -9.69 -5.47
CA LYS A 48 -0.70 -10.89 -4.77
C LYS A 48 -1.50 -10.57 -3.50
N LEU A 49 -1.52 -9.30 -3.08
CA LEU A 49 -2.33 -8.87 -1.94
C LEU A 49 -3.80 -9.04 -2.29
N SER A 50 -4.53 -9.71 -1.41
CA SER A 50 -5.96 -9.91 -1.59
C SER A 50 -6.70 -8.67 -1.09
N PRO A 51 -7.60 -8.08 -1.91
CA PRO A 51 -8.57 -7.14 -1.41
C PRO A 51 -9.38 -7.72 -0.26
N MET A 52 -9.86 -6.84 0.62
CA MET A 52 -10.61 -7.14 1.83
C MET A 52 -9.84 -8.03 2.83
N THR A 53 -8.51 -8.09 2.74
CA THR A 53 -7.66 -8.85 3.66
C THR A 53 -6.78 -7.93 4.50
N LYS A 54 -6.66 -8.25 5.79
CA LYS A 54 -5.85 -7.51 6.76
C LYS A 54 -4.39 -7.98 6.71
N TYR A 55 -3.46 -7.04 6.81
CA TYR A 55 -2.04 -7.31 6.84
C TYR A 55 -1.36 -6.44 7.90
N ASN A 56 -0.33 -6.97 8.56
CA ASN A 56 0.65 -6.13 9.23
C ASN A 56 1.56 -5.53 8.15
N VAL A 57 1.68 -4.22 8.11
CA VAL A 57 2.45 -3.51 7.09
C VAL A 57 3.43 -2.53 7.72
N THR A 58 4.54 -2.32 7.04
CA THR A 58 5.47 -1.22 7.32
C THR A 58 5.29 -0.17 6.24
N LEU A 59 4.85 1.02 6.63
CA LEU A 59 4.73 2.17 5.76
C LEU A 59 5.96 3.08 5.95
N ASN A 60 6.48 3.62 4.86
CA ASN A 60 7.54 4.61 4.91
C ASN A 60 7.03 5.97 4.41
N LEU A 61 6.97 6.93 5.33
CA LEU A 61 6.66 8.32 5.01
C LEU A 61 7.97 9.09 4.78
N SER A 62 8.17 9.55 3.55
CA SER A 62 9.36 10.31 3.13
C SER A 62 8.98 11.68 2.58
N SER A 63 9.91 12.62 2.62
CA SER A 63 9.74 13.92 1.95
C SER A 63 10.33 13.85 0.55
N SER A 64 9.64 14.46 -0.40
CA SER A 64 10.08 14.64 -1.78
C SER A 64 9.99 16.12 -2.16
N LYS A 65 10.55 16.49 -3.32
CA LYS A 65 10.39 17.85 -3.88
C LYS A 65 8.93 18.25 -4.13
N TYR A 66 8.00 17.29 -4.14
CA TYR A 66 6.57 17.49 -4.38
C TYR A 66 5.72 17.32 -3.11
N GLY A 67 6.35 17.25 -1.93
CA GLY A 67 5.67 17.03 -0.66
C GLY A 67 5.91 15.64 -0.10
N LEU A 68 5.01 15.17 0.76
CA LEU A 68 5.14 13.88 1.43
C LEU A 68 4.77 12.73 0.49
N LYS A 69 5.54 11.65 0.57
CA LYS A 69 5.33 10.41 -0.16
C LYS A 69 5.21 9.27 0.84
N LEU A 70 4.16 8.48 0.69
CA LEU A 70 3.93 7.27 1.47
C LEU A 70 4.19 6.05 0.58
N ASP A 71 5.06 5.17 1.04
CA ASP A 71 5.40 3.91 0.38
C ASP A 71 5.02 2.73 1.28
N LEU A 72 4.63 1.61 0.65
CA LEU A 72 4.47 0.32 1.32
C LEU A 72 5.81 -0.42 1.23
N GLU A 73 6.50 -0.55 2.36
CA GLU A 73 7.88 -1.06 2.41
C GLU A 73 7.93 -2.56 2.68
N GLU A 74 7.12 -3.04 3.63
CA GLU A 74 7.05 -4.46 3.98
C GLU A 74 5.59 -4.86 4.20
N VAL A 75 5.25 -6.09 3.80
CA VAL A 75 3.93 -6.70 4.03
C VAL A 75 4.13 -8.05 4.69
N GLY A 76 3.57 -8.21 5.90
CA GLY A 76 3.56 -9.46 6.63
C GLY A 76 2.48 -10.43 6.13
N GLU A 77 2.30 -11.52 6.86
CA GLU A 77 1.27 -12.51 6.55
C GLU A 77 -0.15 -11.94 6.68
N GLY A 78 -1.08 -12.48 5.89
CA GLY A 78 -2.49 -12.12 5.93
C GLY A 78 -3.13 -12.57 7.24
N LEU A 79 -3.76 -11.64 7.95
CA LEU A 79 -4.38 -11.86 9.26
C LEU A 79 -5.88 -12.21 9.17
N GLY A 80 -6.36 -12.54 7.97
CA GLY A 80 -7.75 -12.86 7.68
C GLY A 80 -8.49 -11.79 6.88
N SER A 81 -9.53 -12.24 6.18
CA SER A 81 -10.39 -11.39 5.34
C SER A 81 -11.64 -10.95 6.09
N ILE A 82 -12.22 -9.82 5.66
CA ILE A 82 -13.56 -9.34 6.04
C ILE A 82 -14.57 -9.75 4.98
#